data_AF-A0A7V1HTZ2-F1
#
_entry.id   AF-A0A7V1HTZ2-F1
#
_cell.length_a   1.000
_cell.length_b   1.000
_cell.length_c   1.000
_cell.angle_alpha   90.00
_cell.angle_beta   90.00
_cell.angle_gamma   90.00
#
_symmetry.space_group_name_H-M   'P 1'
#
loop_
_entity.id
_entity.type
_entity.pdbx_description
1 polymer ?
#
loop_
_entity_poly.entity_id
_entity_poly.type
_entity_poly.pdbx_seq_one_letter_code
_entity_poly.pdbx_strand_id
1 'polypeptide(L)'
;MTERRLPGLPAFLSLSLLAAGSMLFPVAAQAQPGNGLRQGQPVQGQPARGQRGPGMRGNRGGRGGGGFRERMADMFQPSISSKDLARMAQLIDLTDDQKQAVEESFRGYLESFNEAAGETQEKIAQLRAEVQDSGDRSRFRELVPVMAEFRAKKAELEKNFFEEVQLLLDENQLDRWTEYEKARRREESLPQGRLSGEALDLVATVTEMDLDQEQAAAVKDTLKKYEAELDEALASRDEALPELEQQMAEQLQNESVEGAMEVYGEIQKYRMAVKKINQDYAAKIEALLPEEKRAGFHKKVLQRTYPGVFDTTRAEQVFHVVLAMDSLDDEQRESVLSLQDTYLHDLAADRKKLVDVIEEEEKSATPAWLAQVSGMNKNGGRDEPSPRMKQMMEIRTLDRDVLRHLRDVLTEEQFARLQEVFRPQRAPGQRQQGGRFGRPGQDRGGAGGGFGG
;
A
#
# COMPACT_ATOMS: atom_id res chain seq x y z
N MET A 1 -54.77 5.40 -28.33
CA MET A 1 -53.66 5.56 -29.29
C MET A 1 -53.01 6.89 -29.00
N THR A 2 -51.94 6.87 -28.21
CA THR A 2 -51.26 8.07 -27.71
C THR A 2 -49.79 7.73 -27.59
N GLU A 3 -49.02 8.11 -28.61
CA GLU A 3 -47.56 7.94 -28.68
C GLU A 3 -46.88 8.96 -27.74
N ARG A 4 -45.98 8.46 -26.88
CA ARG A 4 -45.02 9.28 -26.14
C ARG A 4 -43.65 9.15 -26.82
N ARG A 5 -43.15 10.25 -27.37
CA ARG A 5 -41.75 10.42 -27.79
C ARG A 5 -40.91 10.86 -26.59
N LEU A 6 -39.74 10.22 -26.41
CA LEU A 6 -38.70 10.63 -25.46
C LEU A 6 -37.78 11.68 -26.10
N PRO A 7 -37.30 12.70 -25.36
CA PRO A 7 -36.32 13.67 -25.85
C PRO A 7 -34.87 13.20 -25.61
N GLY A 8 -33.97 13.71 -26.45
CA GLY A 8 -32.59 13.24 -26.61
C GLY A 8 -31.57 13.81 -25.63
N LEU A 9 -30.41 13.15 -25.62
CA LEU A 9 -29.19 13.50 -24.90
C LEU A 9 -28.32 14.47 -25.74
N PRO A 10 -27.68 15.49 -25.13
CA PRO A 10 -26.75 16.37 -25.84
C PRO A 10 -25.32 15.82 -25.83
N ALA A 11 -24.62 16.09 -26.94
CA ALA A 11 -23.21 15.82 -27.15
C ALA A 11 -22.32 16.78 -26.34
N PHE A 12 -21.27 16.27 -25.70
CA PHE A 12 -20.25 17.07 -25.02
C PHE A 12 -19.08 17.40 -25.95
N LEU A 13 -18.77 18.70 -26.00
CA LEU A 13 -17.64 19.32 -26.70
C LEU A 13 -16.35 19.19 -25.87
N SER A 14 -15.25 18.82 -26.54
CA SER A 14 -13.88 18.92 -26.02
C SER A 14 -13.44 20.37 -25.88
N LEU A 15 -12.88 20.75 -24.72
CA LEU A 15 -12.22 22.03 -24.52
C LEU A 15 -10.82 21.81 -23.90
N SER A 16 -9.80 22.07 -24.69
CA SER A 16 -8.40 22.09 -24.28
C SER A 16 -8.06 23.45 -23.66
N LEU A 17 -7.41 23.48 -22.49
CA LEU A 17 -6.74 24.70 -21.99
C LEU A 17 -5.42 24.40 -21.30
N LEU A 18 -4.34 24.96 -21.87
CA LEU A 18 -2.99 25.04 -21.31
C LEU A 18 -2.88 26.25 -20.38
N ALA A 19 -2.25 26.09 -19.21
CA ALA A 19 -1.62 27.19 -18.49
C ALA A 19 -0.36 26.70 -17.75
N ALA A 20 0.79 27.26 -18.10
CA ALA A 20 2.09 26.94 -17.54
C ALA A 20 2.46 27.91 -16.39
N GLY A 21 2.76 27.38 -15.20
CA GLY A 21 3.20 28.12 -14.02
C GLY A 21 4.58 27.69 -13.53
N SER A 22 5.51 28.65 -13.45
CA SER A 22 6.91 28.45 -13.09
C SER A 22 7.14 28.46 -11.57
N MET A 23 7.62 27.35 -11.01
CA MET A 23 8.20 27.27 -9.66
C MET A 23 9.72 27.01 -9.70
N LEU A 24 10.46 27.80 -8.91
CA LEU A 24 11.89 27.71 -8.65
C LEU A 24 12.17 26.80 -7.45
N PHE A 25 13.13 25.89 -7.57
CA PHE A 25 13.69 25.11 -6.46
C PHE A 25 15.19 25.41 -6.29
N PRO A 26 15.74 25.32 -5.06
CA PRO A 26 17.09 25.76 -4.76
C PRO A 26 18.17 24.85 -5.36
N VAL A 27 19.20 25.49 -5.90
CA VAL A 27 20.42 24.94 -6.46
C VAL A 27 21.33 24.40 -5.35
N ALA A 28 21.77 23.15 -5.46
CA ALA A 28 22.89 22.61 -4.70
C ALA A 28 23.99 22.17 -5.69
N ALA A 29 25.18 22.75 -5.52
CA ALA A 29 26.31 22.70 -6.43
C ALA A 29 27.01 21.33 -6.49
N GLN A 30 27.45 20.96 -7.69
CA GLN A 30 28.41 19.90 -7.98
C GLN A 30 29.84 20.44 -8.09
N ALA A 31 30.83 19.59 -7.77
CA ALA A 31 32.15 19.45 -8.41
C ALA A 31 32.84 18.21 -7.80
N GLN A 32 33.61 17.34 -8.46
CA GLN A 32 34.12 17.20 -9.83
C GLN A 32 34.69 15.75 -10.01
N PRO A 33 35.11 15.34 -11.23
CA PRO A 33 35.30 13.94 -11.63
C PRO A 33 36.73 13.40 -11.48
N GLY A 34 36.85 12.08 -11.33
CA GLY A 34 38.13 11.34 -11.40
C GLY A 34 38.06 10.25 -12.47
N ASN A 35 38.70 10.54 -13.59
CA ASN A 35 38.86 9.69 -14.77
C ASN A 35 39.86 8.54 -14.47
N GLY A 36 39.58 7.32 -14.91
CA GLY A 36 40.46 6.18 -14.67
C GLY A 36 40.14 4.97 -15.55
N LEU A 37 40.66 5.01 -16.78
CA LEU A 37 40.71 3.88 -17.72
C LEU A 37 41.38 2.66 -17.08
N ARG A 38 40.76 1.49 -17.15
CA ARG A 38 41.47 0.21 -16.96
C ARG A 38 41.02 -0.84 -17.98
N GLN A 39 42.00 -1.24 -18.78
CA GLN A 39 41.93 -2.26 -19.81
C GLN A 39 41.87 -3.67 -19.20
N GLY A 40 41.09 -4.53 -19.87
CA GLY A 40 41.26 -5.97 -20.11
C GLY A 40 41.74 -6.89 -18.97
N GLN A 41 40.89 -7.83 -18.57
CA GLN A 41 41.29 -9.21 -18.27
C GLN A 41 40.13 -10.22 -18.51
N PRO A 42 40.45 -11.48 -18.81
CA PRO A 42 39.55 -12.44 -19.45
C PRO A 42 38.58 -13.14 -18.49
N VAL A 43 37.42 -13.50 -19.06
CA VAL A 43 36.33 -14.25 -18.45
C VAL A 43 36.77 -15.68 -18.15
N GLN A 44 36.72 -16.09 -16.88
CA GLN A 44 36.77 -17.50 -16.46
C GLN A 44 35.45 -17.90 -15.76
N GLY A 45 34.91 -19.01 -16.27
CA GLY A 45 33.81 -19.87 -15.79
C GLY A 45 33.00 -19.49 -14.55
N GLN A 46 31.71 -19.26 -14.76
CA GLN A 46 30.69 -19.44 -13.72
C GLN A 46 30.05 -20.83 -13.87
N PRO A 47 29.87 -21.60 -12.79
CA PRO A 47 29.04 -22.79 -12.80
C PRO A 47 27.55 -22.42 -12.72
N ALA A 48 26.74 -23.27 -13.37
CA ALA A 48 25.29 -23.19 -13.47
C ALA A 48 24.62 -22.97 -12.10
N ARG A 49 23.90 -21.86 -11.97
CA ARG A 49 23.02 -21.57 -10.83
C ARG A 49 21.62 -22.08 -11.18
N GLY A 50 21.15 -23.04 -10.38
CA GLY A 50 19.87 -23.71 -10.57
C GLY A 50 18.67 -22.77 -10.60
N GLN A 51 17.71 -23.16 -11.43
CA GLN A 51 16.35 -22.63 -11.49
C GLN A 51 15.76 -22.57 -10.07
N ARG A 52 15.52 -21.36 -9.58
CA ARG A 52 14.57 -21.13 -8.50
C ARG A 52 13.20 -20.98 -9.13
N GLY A 53 12.29 -21.89 -8.76
CA GLY A 53 10.91 -21.88 -9.22
C GLY A 53 10.14 -20.62 -8.83
N PRO A 54 8.96 -20.40 -9.43
CA PRO A 54 8.13 -19.22 -9.22
C PRO A 54 7.46 -19.30 -7.84
N GLY A 55 8.17 -18.85 -6.81
CA GLY A 55 7.65 -18.68 -5.47
C GLY A 55 6.73 -17.47 -5.41
N MET A 56 5.48 -17.73 -5.05
CA MET A 56 4.38 -16.81 -4.77
C MET A 56 4.82 -15.39 -4.35
N ARG A 57 4.45 -14.41 -5.18
CA ARG A 57 4.34 -12.99 -4.80
C ARG A 57 3.22 -12.87 -3.75
N GLY A 58 3.57 -13.17 -2.51
CA GLY A 58 2.73 -12.90 -1.36
C GLY A 58 2.56 -11.40 -1.22
N ASN A 59 1.30 -11.00 -1.21
CA ASN A 59 0.75 -9.68 -0.94
C ASN A 59 1.22 -9.16 0.43
N ARG A 60 2.50 -8.78 0.55
CA ARG A 60 3.07 -8.24 1.78
C ARG A 60 2.74 -6.76 1.85
N GLY A 61 1.53 -6.48 2.33
CA GLY A 61 1.11 -5.16 2.76
C GLY A 61 2.13 -4.59 3.75
N GLY A 62 2.44 -3.30 3.61
CA GLY A 62 3.22 -2.56 4.59
C GLY A 62 4.70 -2.40 4.28
N ARG A 63 5.02 -1.53 3.32
CA ARG A 63 6.02 -0.47 3.51
C ARG A 63 5.81 0.60 2.45
N GLY A 64 5.31 1.76 2.88
CA GLY A 64 5.18 2.99 2.10
C GLY A 64 6.53 3.56 1.67
N GLY A 65 7.24 2.80 0.84
CA GLY A 65 8.57 3.08 0.33
C GLY A 65 8.83 2.40 -1.00
N GLY A 66 7.77 1.99 -1.71
CA GLY A 66 7.88 1.83 -3.15
C GLY A 66 8.20 3.20 -3.72
N GLY A 67 9.49 3.46 -3.89
CA GLY A 67 9.99 4.75 -4.32
C GLY A 67 9.32 5.15 -5.63
N PHE A 68 9.45 6.41 -6.03
CA PHE A 68 8.95 6.92 -7.31
C PHE A 68 9.20 5.94 -8.49
N ARG A 69 10.32 5.21 -8.47
CA ARG A 69 10.65 4.17 -9.44
C ARG A 69 9.68 2.97 -9.49
N GLU A 70 9.20 2.47 -8.36
CA GLU A 70 8.27 1.33 -8.31
C GLU A 70 6.88 1.74 -8.80
N ARG A 71 6.38 2.90 -8.34
CA ARG A 71 5.12 3.48 -8.86
C ARG A 71 5.17 3.73 -10.37
N MET A 72 6.31 4.21 -10.88
CA MET A 72 6.51 4.36 -12.32
C MET A 72 6.52 3.01 -13.04
N ALA A 73 7.13 1.97 -12.46
CA ALA A 73 7.14 0.64 -13.06
C ALA A 73 5.73 0.03 -13.14
N ASP A 74 4.92 0.21 -12.09
CA ASP A 74 3.53 -0.26 -12.05
C ASP A 74 2.65 0.45 -13.08
N MET A 75 2.91 1.74 -13.36
CA MET A 75 2.15 2.49 -14.36
C MET A 75 2.29 1.91 -15.78
N PHE A 76 3.47 1.34 -16.11
CA PHE A 76 3.74 0.70 -17.40
C PHE A 76 3.39 -0.80 -17.42
N GLN A 77 2.71 -1.32 -16.39
CA GLN A 77 2.11 -2.64 -16.47
C GLN A 77 0.75 -2.55 -17.21
N PRO A 78 0.38 -3.57 -18.01
CA PRO A 78 -0.96 -3.66 -18.56
C PRO A 78 -1.99 -3.72 -17.42
N SER A 79 -3.18 -3.15 -17.63
CA SER A 79 -4.26 -3.26 -16.64
C SER A 79 -4.87 -4.65 -16.59
N ILE A 80 -4.79 -5.39 -17.71
CA ILE A 80 -5.30 -6.76 -17.80
C ILE A 80 -4.11 -7.71 -17.93
N SER A 81 -4.04 -8.69 -17.03
CA SER A 81 -3.04 -9.76 -17.06
C SER A 81 -3.64 -11.09 -17.51
N SER A 82 -2.79 -12.04 -17.89
CA SER A 82 -3.23 -13.42 -18.19
C SER A 82 -3.93 -14.10 -17.00
N LYS A 83 -3.61 -13.67 -15.77
CA LYS A 83 -4.30 -14.17 -14.57
C LYS A 83 -5.73 -13.66 -14.52
N ASP A 84 -5.95 -12.40 -14.91
CA ASP A 84 -7.28 -11.79 -14.95
C ASP A 84 -8.13 -12.46 -16.04
N LEU A 85 -7.52 -12.83 -17.17
CA LEU A 85 -8.16 -13.61 -18.23
C LEU A 85 -8.63 -14.98 -17.75
N ALA A 86 -7.76 -15.73 -17.05
CA ALA A 86 -8.13 -17.04 -16.52
C ALA A 86 -9.27 -16.94 -15.50
N ARG A 87 -9.26 -15.89 -14.67
CA ARG A 87 -10.32 -15.61 -13.72
C ARG A 87 -11.62 -15.22 -14.40
N MET A 88 -11.57 -14.33 -15.39
CA MET A 88 -12.71 -13.93 -16.21
C MET A 88 -13.37 -15.17 -16.84
N ALA A 89 -12.56 -16.04 -17.46
CA ALA A 89 -13.04 -17.27 -18.07
C ALA A 89 -13.75 -18.18 -17.07
N GLN A 90 -13.26 -18.26 -15.82
CA GLN A 90 -13.88 -19.04 -14.76
C GLN A 90 -15.18 -18.42 -14.24
N LEU A 91 -15.21 -17.10 -14.00
CA LEU A 91 -16.37 -16.42 -13.40
C LEU A 91 -17.54 -16.29 -14.38
N ILE A 92 -17.24 -16.03 -15.66
CA ILE A 92 -18.24 -15.92 -16.71
C ILE A 92 -18.64 -17.30 -17.23
N ASP A 93 -17.77 -18.31 -17.07
CA ASP A 93 -17.93 -19.67 -17.61
C ASP A 93 -17.89 -19.65 -19.15
N LEU A 94 -16.79 -19.12 -19.67
CA LEU A 94 -16.55 -19.07 -21.10
C LEU A 94 -16.42 -20.50 -21.66
N THR A 95 -17.04 -20.72 -22.82
CA THR A 95 -16.81 -21.92 -23.63
C THR A 95 -15.38 -21.94 -24.18
N ASP A 96 -14.91 -23.10 -24.64
CA ASP A 96 -13.54 -23.20 -25.16
C ASP A 96 -13.32 -22.34 -26.41
N ASP A 97 -14.32 -22.23 -27.29
CA ASP A 97 -14.28 -21.34 -28.46
C ASP A 97 -14.22 -19.87 -28.04
N GLN A 98 -15.02 -19.47 -27.04
CA GLN A 98 -14.97 -18.10 -26.49
C GLN A 98 -13.63 -17.82 -25.82
N LYS A 99 -13.07 -18.76 -25.05
CA LYS A 99 -11.74 -18.59 -24.45
C LYS A 99 -10.69 -18.31 -25.52
N GLN A 100 -10.71 -19.06 -26.62
CA GLN A 100 -9.77 -18.85 -27.73
C GLN A 100 -9.94 -17.46 -28.37
N ALA A 101 -11.19 -17.02 -28.60
CA ALA A 101 -11.46 -15.69 -29.15
C ALA A 101 -11.03 -14.56 -28.19
N VAL A 102 -11.33 -14.68 -26.90
CA VAL A 102 -10.91 -13.72 -25.87
C VAL A 102 -9.39 -13.71 -25.71
N GLU A 103 -8.70 -14.84 -25.82
CA GLU A 103 -7.23 -14.91 -25.86
C GLU A 103 -6.64 -14.20 -27.09
N GLU A 104 -7.30 -14.24 -28.24
CA GLU A 104 -6.88 -13.53 -29.45
C GLU A 104 -7.05 -12.01 -29.29
N SER A 105 -8.22 -11.55 -28.83
CA SER A 105 -8.44 -10.14 -28.46
C SER A 105 -7.43 -9.66 -27.41
N PHE A 106 -7.09 -10.51 -26.43
CA PHE A 106 -6.11 -10.16 -25.39
C PHE A 106 -4.69 -9.99 -25.97
N ARG A 107 -4.31 -10.77 -26.97
CA ARG A 107 -3.02 -10.57 -27.67
C ARG A 107 -3.00 -9.23 -28.41
N GLY A 108 -4.08 -8.87 -29.10
CA GLY A 108 -4.22 -7.56 -29.76
C GLY A 108 -4.17 -6.39 -28.78
N TYR A 109 -4.82 -6.52 -27.62
CA TYR A 109 -4.72 -5.57 -26.50
C TYR A 109 -3.26 -5.41 -26.03
N LEU A 110 -2.55 -6.52 -25.78
CA LEU A 110 -1.16 -6.46 -25.31
C LEU A 110 -0.22 -5.84 -26.34
N GLU A 111 -0.41 -6.11 -27.64
CA GLU A 111 0.37 -5.49 -28.71
C GLU A 111 0.17 -3.96 -28.71
N SER A 112 -1.08 -3.51 -28.73
CA SER A 112 -1.45 -2.09 -28.71
C SER A 112 -0.96 -1.38 -27.43
N PHE A 113 -1.03 -2.07 -26.29
CA PHE A 113 -0.52 -1.56 -25.01
C PHE A 113 1.00 -1.40 -25.04
N ASN A 114 1.73 -2.41 -25.52
CA ASN A 114 3.19 -2.38 -25.58
C ASN A 114 3.70 -1.29 -26.52
N GLU A 115 3.02 -1.06 -27.65
CA GLU A 115 3.30 0.06 -28.57
C GLU A 115 3.14 1.40 -27.85
N ALA A 116 1.97 1.66 -27.27
CA ALA A 116 1.70 2.91 -26.53
C ALA A 116 2.67 3.12 -25.35
N ALA A 117 3.02 2.04 -24.63
CA ALA A 117 3.99 2.08 -23.53
C ALA A 117 5.40 2.39 -24.04
N GLY A 118 5.82 1.79 -25.17
CA GLY A 118 7.09 2.05 -25.82
C GLY A 118 7.25 3.51 -26.24
N GLU A 119 6.28 4.05 -26.98
CA GLU A 119 6.26 5.46 -27.39
C GLU A 119 6.37 6.41 -26.19
N THR A 120 5.62 6.11 -25.13
CA THR A 120 5.63 6.90 -23.90
C THR A 120 6.99 6.83 -23.20
N GLN A 121 7.58 5.64 -23.09
CA GLN A 121 8.91 5.46 -22.51
C GLN A 121 9.98 6.20 -23.30
N GLU A 122 9.90 6.22 -24.63
CA GLU A 122 10.80 6.98 -25.50
C GLU A 122 10.67 8.49 -25.26
N LYS A 123 9.45 9.04 -25.21
CA LYS A 123 9.21 10.45 -24.88
C LYS A 123 9.81 10.83 -23.52
N ILE A 124 9.62 9.98 -22.50
CA ILE A 124 10.20 10.20 -21.16
C ILE A 124 11.73 10.15 -21.20
N ALA A 125 12.31 9.22 -21.96
CA ALA A 125 13.76 9.09 -22.10
C ALA A 125 14.36 10.32 -22.78
N GLN A 126 13.73 10.82 -23.84
CA GLN A 126 14.10 12.05 -24.54
C GLN A 126 14.06 13.26 -23.60
N LEU A 127 12.95 13.46 -22.88
CA LEU A 127 12.82 14.54 -21.91
C LEU A 127 13.88 14.46 -20.79
N ARG A 128 14.20 13.26 -20.31
CA ARG A 128 15.26 13.07 -19.31
C ARG A 128 16.65 13.44 -19.87
N ALA A 129 16.95 13.04 -21.10
CA ALA A 129 18.20 13.40 -21.76
C ALA A 129 18.30 14.93 -21.93
N GLU A 130 17.22 15.58 -22.38
CA GLU A 130 17.18 17.04 -22.54
C GLU A 130 17.35 17.79 -21.20
N VAL A 131 16.75 17.30 -20.11
CA VAL A 131 16.97 17.87 -18.77
C VAL A 131 18.42 17.67 -18.32
N GLN A 132 19.01 16.52 -18.61
CA GLN A 132 20.41 16.23 -18.27
C GLN A 132 21.37 17.15 -19.05
N ASP A 133 21.11 17.38 -20.33
CA ASP A 133 21.96 18.19 -21.20
C ASP A 133 21.81 19.69 -20.94
N SER A 134 20.57 20.16 -20.73
CA SER A 134 20.29 21.58 -20.46
C SER A 134 20.51 21.99 -18.99
N GLY A 135 20.43 21.04 -18.05
CA GLY A 135 20.35 21.31 -16.62
C GLY A 135 19.01 21.93 -16.17
N ASP A 136 18.06 22.14 -17.09
CA ASP A 136 16.77 22.76 -16.79
C ASP A 136 15.76 21.73 -16.27
N ARG A 137 15.66 21.65 -14.94
CA ARG A 137 14.70 20.76 -14.27
C ARG A 137 13.24 21.17 -14.47
N SER A 138 12.94 22.37 -14.96
CA SER A 138 11.56 22.82 -15.17
C SER A 138 10.85 22.02 -16.27
N ARG A 139 11.62 21.47 -17.22
CA ARG A 139 11.12 20.60 -18.30
C ARG A 139 10.54 19.28 -17.82
N PHE A 140 10.80 18.87 -16.57
CA PHE A 140 10.09 17.73 -15.97
C PHE A 140 8.57 17.94 -15.90
N ARG A 141 8.06 19.20 -15.96
CA ARG A 141 6.62 19.47 -16.06
C ARG A 141 6.01 18.94 -17.36
N GLU A 142 6.80 18.84 -18.43
CA GLU A 142 6.38 18.27 -19.72
C GLU A 142 6.05 16.76 -19.60
N LEU A 143 6.53 16.08 -18.55
CA LEU A 143 6.14 14.68 -18.29
C LEU A 143 4.66 14.54 -17.90
N VAL A 144 4.08 15.54 -17.22
CA VAL A 144 2.70 15.44 -16.71
C VAL A 144 1.69 15.16 -17.82
N PRO A 145 1.63 15.95 -18.93
CA PRO A 145 0.72 15.65 -20.03
C PRO A 145 1.05 14.33 -20.73
N VAL A 146 2.34 13.98 -20.92
CA VAL A 146 2.75 12.69 -21.51
C VAL A 146 2.18 11.50 -20.71
N MET A 147 2.28 11.55 -19.38
CA MET A 147 1.73 10.51 -18.52
C MET A 147 0.19 10.52 -18.48
N ALA A 148 -0.45 11.67 -18.70
CA ALA A 148 -1.91 11.78 -18.77
C ALA A 148 -2.45 11.17 -20.07
N GLU A 149 -1.82 11.47 -21.21
CA GLU A 149 -2.12 10.88 -22.52
C GLU A 149 -1.98 9.35 -22.47
N PHE A 150 -0.88 8.83 -21.91
CA PHE A 150 -0.68 7.39 -21.78
C PHE A 150 -1.75 6.72 -20.91
N ARG A 151 -2.14 7.35 -19.79
CA ARG A 151 -3.23 6.86 -18.93
C ARG A 151 -4.57 6.82 -19.66
N ALA A 152 -4.90 7.86 -20.42
CA ALA A 152 -6.10 7.89 -21.25
C ALA A 152 -6.08 6.79 -22.32
N LYS A 153 -4.94 6.60 -23.00
CA LYS A 153 -4.78 5.55 -24.02
C LYS A 153 -4.90 4.15 -23.41
N LYS A 154 -4.29 3.91 -22.25
CA LYS A 154 -4.42 2.66 -21.50
C LYS A 154 -5.89 2.35 -21.16
N ALA A 155 -6.64 3.35 -20.67
CA ALA A 155 -8.05 3.19 -20.33
C ALA A 155 -8.92 2.92 -21.58
N GLU A 156 -8.61 3.56 -22.72
CA GLU A 156 -9.29 3.31 -24.00
C GLU A 156 -9.04 1.87 -24.49
N LEU A 157 -7.79 1.40 -24.49
CA LEU A 157 -7.44 0.04 -24.91
C LEU A 157 -8.13 -1.02 -24.05
N GLU A 158 -8.17 -0.79 -22.75
CA GLU A 158 -8.87 -1.65 -21.80
C GLU A 158 -10.37 -1.70 -22.07
N LYS A 159 -11.00 -0.54 -22.27
CA LYS A 159 -12.42 -0.44 -22.59
C LYS A 159 -12.73 -1.22 -23.88
N ASN A 160 -11.97 -1.01 -24.94
CA ASN A 160 -12.18 -1.68 -26.23
C ASN A 160 -12.07 -3.20 -26.09
N PHE A 161 -11.08 -3.70 -25.33
CA PHE A 161 -10.96 -5.12 -25.05
C PHE A 161 -12.22 -5.68 -24.38
N PHE A 162 -12.74 -5.00 -23.35
CA PHE A 162 -13.94 -5.48 -22.67
C PHE A 162 -15.20 -5.42 -23.52
N GLU A 163 -15.36 -4.39 -24.35
CA GLU A 163 -16.45 -4.32 -25.33
C GLU A 163 -16.38 -5.49 -26.33
N GLU A 164 -15.20 -5.84 -26.83
CA GLU A 164 -15.00 -7.03 -27.67
C GLU A 164 -15.37 -8.32 -26.95
N VAL A 165 -14.96 -8.48 -25.69
CA VAL A 165 -15.33 -9.67 -24.91
C VAL A 165 -16.84 -9.77 -24.73
N GLN A 166 -17.52 -8.67 -24.39
CA GLN A 166 -18.98 -8.65 -24.21
C GLN A 166 -19.74 -9.06 -25.49
N LEU A 167 -19.22 -8.70 -26.67
CA LEU A 167 -19.81 -9.11 -27.95
C LEU A 167 -19.75 -10.63 -28.20
N LEU A 168 -18.87 -11.35 -27.49
CA LEU A 168 -18.75 -12.81 -27.58
C LEU A 168 -19.66 -13.56 -26.60
N LEU A 169 -20.26 -12.87 -25.63
CA LEU A 169 -21.03 -13.47 -24.55
C LEU A 169 -22.49 -13.72 -24.94
N ASP A 170 -23.05 -14.82 -24.44
CA ASP A 170 -24.50 -15.03 -24.47
C ASP A 170 -25.23 -14.30 -23.33
N GLU A 171 -26.56 -14.34 -23.34
CA GLU A 171 -27.40 -13.65 -22.34
C GLU A 171 -27.11 -14.12 -20.89
N ASN A 172 -26.87 -15.41 -20.66
CA ASN A 172 -26.59 -15.93 -19.32
C ASN A 172 -25.19 -15.51 -18.84
N GLN A 173 -24.24 -15.41 -19.76
CA GLN A 173 -22.89 -14.96 -19.48
C GLN A 173 -22.83 -13.45 -19.24
N LEU A 174 -23.67 -12.65 -19.90
CA LEU A 174 -23.82 -11.22 -19.63
C LEU A 174 -24.34 -10.95 -18.21
N ASP A 175 -25.21 -11.80 -17.67
CA ASP A 175 -25.60 -11.69 -16.25
C ASP A 175 -24.40 -11.92 -15.31
N ARG A 176 -23.50 -12.85 -15.66
CA ARG A 176 -22.26 -13.12 -14.92
C ARG A 176 -21.19 -12.05 -15.12
N TRP A 177 -21.25 -11.29 -16.21
CA TRP A 177 -20.36 -10.15 -16.47
C TRP A 177 -20.39 -9.15 -15.33
N THR A 178 -21.60 -8.82 -14.85
CA THR A 178 -21.79 -7.88 -13.75
C THR A 178 -21.08 -8.35 -12.47
N GLU A 179 -21.07 -9.65 -12.20
CA GLU A 179 -20.37 -10.22 -11.04
C GLU A 179 -18.84 -10.20 -11.23
N TYR A 180 -18.35 -10.41 -12.45
CA TYR A 180 -16.94 -10.24 -12.79
C TYR A 180 -16.49 -8.78 -12.60
N GLU A 181 -17.25 -7.80 -13.08
CA GLU A 181 -16.91 -6.38 -12.93
C GLU A 181 -16.82 -5.97 -11.47
N LYS A 182 -17.78 -6.39 -10.64
CA LYS A 182 -17.76 -6.17 -9.18
C LYS A 182 -16.50 -6.76 -8.53
N ALA A 183 -16.20 -8.02 -8.86
CA ALA A 183 -15.03 -8.70 -8.31
C ALA A 183 -13.71 -8.03 -8.72
N ARG A 184 -13.64 -7.57 -9.98
CA ARG A 184 -12.48 -6.85 -10.52
C ARG A 184 -12.30 -5.49 -9.87
N ARG A 185 -13.37 -4.68 -9.80
CA ARG A 185 -13.34 -3.36 -9.14
C ARG A 185 -12.93 -3.49 -7.68
N ARG A 186 -13.46 -4.48 -6.95
CA ARG A 186 -13.00 -4.77 -5.59
C ARG A 186 -11.49 -5.01 -5.54
N GLU A 187 -10.92 -5.80 -6.44
CA GLU A 187 -9.50 -6.12 -6.40
C GLU A 187 -8.56 -4.99 -6.78
N GLU A 188 -8.96 -4.17 -7.75
CA GLU A 188 -8.14 -3.07 -8.24
C GLU A 188 -8.28 -1.82 -7.36
N SER A 189 -9.49 -1.54 -6.91
CA SER A 189 -9.83 -0.28 -6.25
C SER A 189 -9.73 -0.37 -4.72
N LEU A 190 -10.10 -1.49 -4.11
CA LEU A 190 -10.09 -1.61 -2.64
C LEU A 190 -8.68 -1.42 -2.03
N PRO A 191 -7.58 -1.95 -2.61
CA PRO A 191 -6.23 -1.71 -2.09
C PRO A 191 -5.78 -0.23 -2.10
N GLN A 192 -6.49 0.64 -2.82
CA GLN A 192 -6.24 2.08 -2.86
C GLN A 192 -6.80 2.81 -1.63
N GLY A 193 -7.40 2.08 -0.69
CA GLY A 193 -7.85 2.62 0.58
C GLY A 193 -6.74 3.32 1.36
N ARG A 194 -7.06 4.47 1.95
CA ARG A 194 -6.15 5.30 2.75
C ARG A 194 -6.55 5.35 4.21
N LEU A 195 -7.82 5.04 4.52
CA LEU A 195 -8.31 4.95 5.89
C LEU A 195 -8.19 3.51 6.41
N SER A 196 -8.05 3.37 7.73
CA SER A 196 -8.06 2.08 8.40
C SER A 196 -9.40 1.39 8.18
N GLY A 197 -9.36 0.19 7.59
CA GLY A 197 -10.55 -0.57 7.21
C GLY A 197 -11.18 -0.22 5.87
N GLU A 198 -10.73 0.83 5.18
CA GLU A 198 -11.20 1.13 3.82
C GLU A 198 -10.78 0.01 2.84
N ALA A 199 -9.57 -0.54 3.01
CA ALA A 199 -9.04 -1.60 2.15
C ALA A 199 -9.41 -3.03 2.60
N LEU A 200 -10.40 -3.18 3.49
CA LEU A 200 -10.79 -4.47 4.05
C LEU A 200 -11.63 -5.28 3.04
N ASP A 201 -11.12 -6.41 2.55
CA ASP A 201 -11.87 -7.36 1.72
C ASP A 201 -12.50 -8.46 2.59
N LEU A 202 -13.81 -8.38 2.84
CA LEU A 202 -14.53 -9.38 3.62
C LEU A 202 -14.76 -10.69 2.87
N VAL A 203 -14.85 -10.66 1.53
CA VAL A 203 -15.00 -11.88 0.71
C VAL A 203 -13.74 -12.73 0.81
N ALA A 204 -12.58 -12.10 0.62
CA ALA A 204 -11.29 -12.77 0.82
C ALA A 204 -11.12 -13.24 2.28
N THR A 205 -11.51 -12.40 3.26
CA THR A 205 -11.41 -12.75 4.68
C THR A 205 -12.22 -13.99 5.04
N VAL A 206 -13.48 -14.08 4.59
CA VAL A 206 -14.35 -15.25 4.82
C VAL A 206 -13.86 -16.47 4.06
N THR A 207 -13.40 -16.32 2.81
CA THR A 207 -12.87 -17.42 2.00
C THR A 207 -11.70 -18.11 2.70
N GLU A 208 -10.80 -17.35 3.32
CA GLU A 208 -9.67 -17.90 4.07
C GLU A 208 -10.02 -18.53 5.43
N MET A 209 -11.28 -18.46 5.87
CA MET A 209 -11.70 -19.11 7.13
C MET A 209 -11.99 -20.59 6.99
N ASP A 210 -12.06 -21.09 5.74
CA ASP A 210 -12.38 -22.48 5.41
C ASP A 210 -13.66 -22.92 6.14
N LEU A 211 -14.74 -22.16 5.90
CA LEU A 211 -16.06 -22.46 6.43
C LEU A 211 -16.63 -23.69 5.72
N ASP A 212 -17.31 -24.57 6.47
CA ASP A 212 -18.06 -25.65 5.84
C ASP A 212 -19.26 -25.12 5.03
N GLN A 213 -19.93 -26.00 4.30
CA GLN A 213 -21.04 -25.62 3.41
C GLN A 213 -22.20 -24.93 4.14
N GLU A 214 -22.52 -25.37 5.36
CA GLU A 214 -23.63 -24.82 6.16
C GLU A 214 -23.26 -23.42 6.68
N GLN A 215 -22.05 -23.28 7.23
CA GLN A 215 -21.50 -22.00 7.70
C GLN A 215 -21.38 -20.99 6.56
N ALA A 216 -20.88 -21.41 5.39
CA ALA A 216 -20.78 -20.57 4.21
C ALA A 216 -22.18 -20.14 3.71
N ALA A 217 -23.16 -21.04 3.74
CA ALA A 217 -24.54 -20.70 3.39
C ALA A 217 -25.15 -19.65 4.32
N ALA A 218 -24.82 -19.68 5.63
CA ALA A 218 -25.33 -18.73 6.61
C ALA A 218 -24.89 -17.27 6.34
N VAL A 219 -23.69 -17.06 5.77
CA VAL A 219 -23.16 -15.72 5.47
C VAL A 219 -23.35 -15.28 4.01
N LYS A 220 -23.77 -16.19 3.13
CA LYS A 220 -23.83 -16.00 1.68
C LYS A 220 -24.63 -14.77 1.25
N ASP A 221 -25.85 -14.63 1.75
CA ASP A 221 -26.72 -13.50 1.36
C ASP A 221 -26.21 -12.17 1.90
N THR A 222 -25.55 -12.19 3.06
CA THR A 222 -24.89 -11.01 3.65
C THR A 222 -23.68 -10.59 2.82
N LEU A 223 -22.87 -11.54 2.35
CA LEU A 223 -21.75 -11.28 1.45
C LEU A 223 -22.22 -10.71 0.10
N LYS A 224 -23.30 -11.25 -0.48
CA LYS A 224 -23.86 -10.70 -1.73
C LYS A 224 -24.27 -9.23 -1.59
N LYS A 225 -24.93 -8.87 -0.48
CA LYS A 225 -25.32 -7.49 -0.21
C LYS A 225 -24.10 -6.60 0.03
N TYR A 226 -23.11 -7.10 0.77
CA TYR A 226 -21.83 -6.43 0.95
C TYR A 226 -21.16 -6.13 -0.39
N GLU A 227 -21.05 -7.12 -1.28
CA GLU A 227 -20.41 -6.95 -2.58
C GLU A 227 -21.13 -5.89 -3.43
N ALA A 228 -22.47 -5.90 -3.45
CA ALA A 228 -23.24 -4.90 -4.19
C ALA A 228 -23.09 -3.48 -3.62
N GLU A 229 -23.21 -3.30 -2.29
CA GLU A 229 -23.05 -1.98 -1.66
C GLU A 229 -21.61 -1.45 -1.75
N LEU A 230 -20.62 -2.33 -1.55
CA LEU A 230 -19.22 -1.99 -1.70
C LEU A 230 -18.91 -1.56 -3.13
N ASP A 231 -19.44 -2.28 -4.11
CA ASP A 231 -19.22 -2.00 -5.52
C ASP A 231 -19.72 -0.61 -5.92
N GLU A 232 -20.95 -0.25 -5.51
CA GLU A 232 -21.52 1.08 -5.73
C GLU A 232 -20.67 2.18 -5.07
N ALA A 233 -20.20 1.95 -3.84
CA ALA A 233 -19.37 2.91 -3.12
C ALA A 233 -17.97 3.05 -3.75
N LEU A 234 -17.36 1.96 -4.21
CA LEU A 234 -16.08 1.98 -4.93
C LEU A 234 -16.24 2.71 -6.26
N ALA A 235 -17.27 2.41 -7.04
CA ALA A 235 -17.53 3.10 -8.31
C ALA A 235 -17.69 4.61 -8.11
N SER A 236 -18.48 5.03 -7.11
CA SER A 236 -18.67 6.44 -6.77
C SER A 236 -17.36 7.12 -6.36
N ARG A 237 -16.53 6.43 -5.57
CA ARG A 237 -15.23 6.93 -5.13
C ARG A 237 -14.27 7.05 -6.31
N ASP A 238 -14.18 6.02 -7.14
CA ASP A 238 -13.22 5.96 -8.26
C ASP A 238 -13.57 6.97 -9.36
N GLU A 239 -14.85 7.30 -9.53
CA GLU A 239 -15.32 8.40 -10.40
C GLU A 239 -14.96 9.77 -9.84
N ALA A 240 -15.19 10.02 -8.54
CA ALA A 240 -15.02 11.35 -7.95
C ALA A 240 -13.56 11.71 -7.62
N LEU A 241 -12.75 10.76 -7.15
CA LEU A 241 -11.40 11.05 -6.63
C LEU A 241 -10.46 11.69 -7.65
N PRO A 242 -10.38 11.26 -8.93
CA PRO A 242 -9.45 11.87 -9.88
C PRO A 242 -9.64 13.38 -10.05
N GLU A 243 -10.89 13.83 -10.15
CA GLU A 243 -11.23 15.25 -10.29
C GLU A 243 -10.95 16.01 -8.98
N LEU A 244 -11.35 15.45 -7.83
CA LEU A 244 -11.11 16.08 -6.53
C LEU A 244 -9.61 16.17 -6.22
N GLU A 245 -8.81 15.16 -6.56
CA GLU A 245 -7.35 15.21 -6.40
C GLU A 245 -6.70 16.27 -7.29
N GLN A 246 -7.21 16.46 -8.52
CA GLN A 246 -6.79 17.56 -9.39
C GLN A 246 -7.15 18.91 -8.78
N GLN A 247 -8.40 19.10 -8.34
CA GLN A 247 -8.85 20.33 -7.70
C GLN A 247 -8.03 20.63 -6.45
N MET A 248 -7.71 19.63 -5.62
CA MET A 248 -6.84 19.81 -4.46
C MET A 248 -5.45 20.29 -4.87
N ALA A 249 -4.85 19.70 -5.91
CA ALA A 249 -3.56 20.12 -6.42
C ALA A 249 -3.58 21.59 -6.90
N GLU A 250 -4.65 22.01 -7.58
CA GLU A 250 -4.85 23.39 -8.02
C GLU A 250 -5.00 24.36 -6.84
N GLN A 251 -5.79 24.00 -5.81
CA GLN A 251 -5.93 24.82 -4.60
C GLN A 251 -4.58 25.03 -3.90
N LEU A 252 -3.78 23.97 -3.76
CA LEU A 252 -2.44 24.05 -3.17
C LEU A 252 -1.48 24.88 -4.01
N GLN A 253 -1.55 24.78 -5.35
CA GLN A 253 -0.74 25.61 -6.26
C GLN A 253 -1.09 27.10 -6.13
N ASN A 254 -2.35 27.41 -5.85
CA ASN A 254 -2.85 28.77 -5.60
C ASN A 254 -2.68 29.20 -4.13
N GLU A 255 -1.93 28.44 -3.33
CA GLU A 255 -1.71 28.69 -1.89
C GLU A 255 -3.00 28.77 -1.05
N SER A 256 -4.11 28.22 -1.58
CA SER A 256 -5.42 28.18 -0.93
C SER A 256 -5.52 26.95 -0.03
N VAL A 257 -5.09 27.11 1.22
CA VAL A 257 -5.18 26.04 2.23
C VAL A 257 -6.64 25.72 2.56
N GLU A 258 -7.50 26.74 2.66
CA GLU A 258 -8.93 26.57 2.96
C GLU A 258 -9.65 25.78 1.86
N GLY A 259 -9.47 26.15 0.59
CA GLY A 259 -10.04 25.39 -0.53
C GLY A 259 -9.50 23.96 -0.60
N ALA A 260 -8.20 23.74 -0.28
CA ALA A 260 -7.65 22.39 -0.20
C ALA A 260 -8.27 21.56 0.94
N MET A 261 -8.64 22.19 2.07
CA MET A 261 -9.36 21.51 3.17
C MET A 261 -10.78 21.12 2.76
N GLU A 262 -11.50 22.00 2.06
CA GLU A 262 -12.86 21.70 1.56
C GLU A 262 -12.84 20.51 0.61
N VAL A 263 -11.95 20.53 -0.39
CA VAL A 263 -11.79 19.41 -1.33
C VAL A 263 -11.36 18.13 -0.63
N TYR A 264 -10.48 18.22 0.38
CA TYR A 264 -10.11 17.07 1.19
C TYR A 264 -11.30 16.49 1.98
N GLY A 265 -12.19 17.33 2.49
CA GLY A 265 -13.44 16.91 3.14
C GLY A 265 -14.33 16.08 2.21
N GLU A 266 -14.48 16.51 0.95
CA GLU A 266 -15.22 15.74 -0.06
C GLU A 266 -14.53 14.41 -0.39
N ILE A 267 -13.20 14.37 -0.51
CA ILE A 267 -12.46 13.11 -0.66
C ILE A 267 -12.70 12.17 0.52
N GLN A 268 -12.68 12.69 1.75
CA GLN A 268 -12.93 11.91 2.96
C GLN A 268 -14.32 11.29 2.98
N LYS A 269 -15.34 12.01 2.50
CA LYS A 269 -16.71 11.49 2.42
C LYS A 269 -16.80 10.18 1.62
N TYR A 270 -16.20 10.12 0.42
CA TYR A 270 -16.21 8.91 -0.40
C TYR A 270 -15.43 7.76 0.25
N ARG A 271 -14.27 8.05 0.86
CA ARG A 271 -13.45 7.04 1.56
C ARG A 271 -14.15 6.49 2.80
N MET A 272 -14.78 7.36 3.58
CA MET A 272 -15.55 7.00 4.77
C MET A 272 -16.77 6.15 4.42
N ALA A 273 -17.41 6.37 3.26
CA ALA A 273 -18.51 5.53 2.80
C ALA A 273 -18.06 4.06 2.62
N VAL A 274 -16.94 3.83 1.93
CA VAL A 274 -16.34 2.50 1.75
C VAL A 274 -15.96 1.89 3.11
N LYS A 275 -15.24 2.65 3.95
CA LYS A 275 -14.86 2.20 5.31
C LYS A 275 -16.08 1.78 6.14
N LYS A 276 -17.15 2.58 6.12
CA LYS A 276 -18.37 2.30 6.89
C LYS A 276 -19.05 1.01 6.43
N ILE A 277 -19.18 0.79 5.12
CA ILE A 277 -19.73 -0.45 4.55
C ILE A 277 -18.91 -1.65 5.06
N ASN A 278 -17.58 -1.58 4.98
CA ASN A 278 -16.71 -2.63 5.48
C ASN A 278 -16.90 -2.91 6.98
N GLN A 279 -16.98 -1.89 7.82
CA GLN A 279 -17.18 -2.04 9.26
C GLN A 279 -18.57 -2.63 9.60
N ASP A 280 -19.62 -2.11 8.98
CA ASP A 280 -21.00 -2.57 9.20
C ASP A 280 -21.16 -4.04 8.79
N TYR A 281 -20.62 -4.42 7.62
CA TYR A 281 -20.71 -5.80 7.15
C TYR A 281 -19.78 -6.75 7.89
N ALA A 282 -18.64 -6.30 8.40
CA ALA A 282 -17.81 -7.11 9.30
C ALA A 282 -18.62 -7.53 10.53
N ALA A 283 -19.30 -6.59 11.20
CA ALA A 283 -20.12 -6.89 12.37
C ALA A 283 -21.30 -7.83 12.04
N LYS A 284 -21.99 -7.61 10.91
CA LYS A 284 -23.09 -8.48 10.46
C LYS A 284 -22.62 -9.91 10.18
N ILE A 285 -21.49 -10.06 9.49
CA ILE A 285 -20.91 -11.38 9.19
C ILE A 285 -20.48 -12.07 10.48
N GLU A 286 -19.79 -11.38 11.38
CA GLU A 286 -19.35 -11.93 12.67
C GLU A 286 -20.54 -12.50 13.48
N ALA A 287 -21.66 -11.78 13.53
CA ALA A 287 -22.86 -12.24 14.23
C ALA A 287 -23.47 -13.53 13.65
N LEU A 288 -23.31 -13.77 12.34
CA LEU A 288 -23.82 -14.94 11.63
C LEU A 288 -22.89 -16.15 11.72
N LEU A 289 -21.62 -15.95 12.11
CA LEU A 289 -20.67 -17.04 12.26
C LEU A 289 -20.95 -17.85 13.54
N PRO A 290 -20.62 -19.17 13.53
CA PRO A 290 -20.59 -19.99 14.75
C PRO A 290 -19.67 -19.38 15.81
N GLU A 291 -20.00 -19.58 17.08
CA GLU A 291 -19.30 -18.98 18.22
C GLU A 291 -17.79 -19.28 18.19
N GLU A 292 -17.41 -20.49 17.79
CA GLU A 292 -16.02 -20.95 17.69
C GLU A 292 -15.22 -20.23 16.60
N LYS A 293 -15.89 -19.67 15.59
CA LYS A 293 -15.27 -18.98 14.45
C LYS A 293 -15.22 -17.46 14.64
N ARG A 294 -16.05 -16.88 15.52
CA ARG A 294 -16.18 -15.42 15.72
C ARG A 294 -14.85 -14.77 16.12
N ALA A 295 -14.19 -15.30 17.15
CA ALA A 295 -12.92 -14.73 17.63
C ALA A 295 -11.82 -14.74 16.55
N GLY A 296 -11.78 -15.80 15.74
CA GLY A 296 -10.85 -15.92 14.61
C GLY A 296 -11.14 -14.91 13.49
N PHE A 297 -12.40 -14.73 13.13
CA PHE A 297 -12.84 -13.71 12.17
C PHE A 297 -12.51 -12.30 12.66
N HIS A 298 -12.90 -11.98 13.90
CA HIS A 298 -12.67 -10.69 14.53
C HIS A 298 -11.18 -10.32 14.51
N LYS A 299 -10.31 -11.26 14.90
CA LYS A 299 -8.85 -11.07 14.85
C LYS A 299 -8.36 -10.77 13.44
N LYS A 300 -8.81 -11.52 12.43
CA LYS A 300 -8.42 -11.29 11.02
C LYS A 300 -8.89 -9.93 10.52
N VAL A 301 -10.11 -9.51 10.86
CA VAL A 301 -10.64 -8.18 10.54
C VAL A 301 -9.76 -7.09 11.16
N LEU A 302 -9.45 -7.18 12.45
CA LEU A 302 -8.58 -6.21 13.12
C LEU A 302 -7.17 -6.14 12.50
N GLN A 303 -6.58 -7.28 12.15
CA GLN A 303 -5.27 -7.35 11.49
C GLN A 303 -5.27 -6.69 10.11
N ARG A 304 -6.34 -6.84 9.33
CA ARG A 304 -6.45 -6.18 8.02
C ARG A 304 -6.79 -4.70 8.12
N THR A 305 -7.61 -4.32 9.09
CA THR A 305 -8.02 -2.93 9.32
C THR A 305 -6.87 -2.11 9.89
N TYR A 306 -6.10 -2.65 10.83
CA TYR A 306 -4.98 -1.98 11.50
C TYR A 306 -3.72 -2.87 11.56
N PRO A 307 -3.08 -3.17 10.41
CA PRO A 307 -1.94 -4.09 10.36
C PRO A 307 -0.81 -3.66 11.30
N GLY A 308 -0.43 -2.38 11.29
CA GLY A 308 0.61 -1.86 12.18
C GLY A 308 0.29 -1.90 13.69
N VAL A 309 -0.94 -2.24 14.08
CA VAL A 309 -1.39 -2.36 15.48
C VAL A 309 -1.46 -3.83 15.91
N PHE A 310 -2.03 -4.69 15.06
CA PHE A 310 -2.30 -6.10 15.38
C PHE A 310 -1.33 -7.10 14.73
N ASP A 311 -0.29 -6.62 14.05
CA ASP A 311 0.86 -7.43 13.66
C ASP A 311 1.52 -8.05 14.90
N THR A 312 2.10 -9.24 14.72
CA THR A 312 2.84 -9.95 15.77
C THR A 312 4.02 -9.11 16.22
N THR A 313 4.05 -8.75 17.51
CA THR A 313 5.12 -7.96 18.11
C THR A 313 6.40 -8.79 18.26
N ARG A 314 7.48 -8.11 18.64
CA ARG A 314 8.74 -8.81 18.92
C ARG A 314 8.62 -9.67 20.18
N ALA A 315 7.92 -9.19 21.21
CA ALA A 315 7.72 -9.95 22.43
C ALA A 315 6.85 -11.20 22.21
N GLU A 316 5.78 -11.11 21.40
CA GLU A 316 4.98 -12.28 21.01
C GLU A 316 5.86 -13.37 20.34
N GLN A 317 6.74 -12.97 19.42
CA GLN A 317 7.68 -13.90 18.78
C GLN A 317 8.67 -14.50 19.78
N VAL A 318 9.15 -13.70 20.73
CA VAL A 318 10.07 -14.14 21.78
C VAL A 318 9.42 -15.19 22.67
N PHE A 319 8.19 -14.95 23.15
CA PHE A 319 7.46 -15.94 23.96
C PHE A 319 7.30 -17.27 23.21
N HIS A 320 6.93 -17.22 21.93
CA HIS A 320 6.81 -18.43 21.11
C HIS A 320 8.13 -19.22 21.04
N VAL A 321 9.27 -18.54 20.85
CA VAL A 321 10.59 -19.19 20.81
C VAL A 321 10.99 -19.76 22.18
N VAL A 322 10.77 -19.00 23.26
CA VAL A 322 11.12 -19.44 24.62
C VAL A 322 10.30 -20.64 25.05
N LEU A 323 8.96 -20.60 24.89
CA LEU A 323 8.07 -21.69 25.30
C LEU A 323 8.30 -22.99 24.50
N ALA A 324 8.88 -22.89 23.30
CA ALA A 324 9.29 -24.02 22.48
C ALA A 324 10.67 -24.61 22.86
N MET A 325 11.38 -24.04 23.84
CA MET A 325 12.64 -24.62 24.32
C MET A 325 12.37 -25.83 25.22
N ASP A 326 12.95 -26.97 24.87
CA ASP A 326 12.87 -28.20 25.68
C ASP A 326 13.64 -28.11 27.00
N SER A 327 14.53 -27.12 27.12
CA SER A 327 15.39 -26.92 28.28
C SER A 327 14.74 -26.14 29.42
N LEU A 328 13.49 -25.68 29.28
CA LEU A 328 12.77 -25.00 30.37
C LEU A 328 12.35 -26.03 31.42
N ASP A 329 12.67 -25.76 32.68
CA ASP A 329 12.02 -26.45 33.79
C ASP A 329 10.57 -25.95 33.99
N ASP A 330 9.82 -26.64 34.86
CA ASP A 330 8.40 -26.36 35.08
C ASP A 330 8.16 -24.97 35.69
N GLU A 331 9.04 -24.51 36.59
CA GLU A 331 8.94 -23.21 37.27
C GLU A 331 9.22 -22.05 36.29
N GLN A 332 10.25 -22.21 35.44
CA GLN A 332 10.55 -21.29 34.35
C GLN A 332 9.39 -21.21 33.37
N ARG A 333 8.82 -22.36 32.97
CA ARG A 333 7.69 -22.41 32.03
C ARG A 333 6.47 -21.70 32.59
N GLU A 334 6.09 -21.97 33.84
CA GLU A 334 4.98 -21.31 34.51
C GLU A 334 5.22 -19.79 34.61
N SER A 335 6.44 -19.37 34.96
CA SER A 335 6.83 -17.96 35.02
C SER A 335 6.74 -17.27 33.66
N VAL A 336 7.16 -17.94 32.57
CA VAL A 336 7.07 -17.39 31.20
C VAL A 336 5.62 -17.29 30.74
N LEU A 337 4.77 -18.26 31.06
CA LEU A 337 3.33 -18.22 30.72
C LEU A 337 2.62 -17.08 31.47
N SER A 338 2.87 -16.93 32.77
CA SER A 338 2.32 -15.83 33.58
C SER A 338 2.76 -14.45 33.06
N LEU A 339 4.04 -14.32 32.67
CA LEU A 339 4.55 -13.11 32.04
C LEU A 339 3.89 -12.85 30.68
N GLN A 340 3.66 -13.89 29.88
CA GLN A 340 2.97 -13.80 28.59
C GLN A 340 1.52 -13.31 28.77
N ASP A 341 0.78 -13.88 29.73
CA ASP A 341 -0.61 -13.50 29.99
C ASP A 341 -0.72 -12.03 30.41
N THR A 342 0.18 -11.59 31.30
CA THR A 342 0.26 -10.19 31.74
C THR A 342 0.59 -9.27 30.56
N TYR A 343 1.59 -9.63 29.76
CA TYR A 343 1.95 -8.85 28.57
C TYR A 343 0.81 -8.76 27.55
N LEU A 344 0.11 -9.87 27.27
CA LEU A 344 -0.99 -9.89 26.30
C LEU A 344 -2.18 -9.07 26.78
N HIS A 345 -2.47 -9.07 28.08
CA HIS A 345 -3.46 -8.20 28.69
C HIS A 345 -3.12 -6.71 28.49
N ASP A 346 -1.90 -6.30 28.82
CA ASP A 346 -1.47 -4.90 28.71
C ASP A 346 -1.38 -4.44 27.25
N LEU A 347 -0.88 -5.32 26.38
CA LEU A 347 -0.83 -5.09 24.93
C LEU A 347 -2.23 -4.88 24.35
N ALA A 348 -3.23 -5.63 24.80
CA ALA A 348 -4.62 -5.44 24.34
C ALA A 348 -5.15 -4.05 24.71
N ALA A 349 -4.86 -3.58 25.93
CA ALA A 349 -5.24 -2.23 26.37
C ALA A 349 -4.55 -1.14 25.53
N ASP A 350 -3.25 -1.29 25.24
CA ASP A 350 -2.50 -0.31 24.44
C ASP A 350 -2.81 -0.35 22.95
N ARG A 351 -3.12 -1.53 22.39
CA ARG A 351 -3.64 -1.65 21.02
C ARG A 351 -4.97 -0.92 20.87
N LYS A 352 -5.88 -1.04 21.84
CA LYS A 352 -7.14 -0.30 21.85
C LYS A 352 -6.92 1.21 21.83
N LYS A 353 -6.07 1.74 22.72
CA LYS A 353 -5.72 3.17 22.72
C LYS A 353 -5.14 3.63 21.38
N LEU A 354 -4.31 2.80 20.75
CA LEU A 354 -3.71 3.13 19.45
C LEU A 354 -4.76 3.16 18.33
N VAL A 355 -5.73 2.24 18.35
CA VAL A 355 -6.88 2.27 17.45
C VAL A 355 -7.66 3.56 17.63
N ASP A 356 -8.01 3.92 18.87
CA ASP A 356 -8.74 5.15 19.18
C ASP A 356 -8.00 6.40 18.65
N VAL A 357 -6.67 6.46 18.84
CA VAL A 357 -5.83 7.56 18.30
C VAL A 357 -5.86 7.61 16.78
N ILE A 358 -5.78 6.47 16.10
CA ILE A 358 -5.85 6.41 14.64
C ILE A 358 -7.23 6.89 14.15
N GLU A 359 -8.31 6.47 14.80
CA GLU A 359 -9.65 6.89 14.43
C GLU A 359 -9.89 8.39 14.63
N GLU A 360 -9.36 8.97 15.71
CA GLU A 360 -9.43 10.42 15.92
C GLU A 360 -8.57 11.19 14.91
N GLU A 361 -7.38 10.69 14.55
CA GLU A 361 -6.56 11.26 13.47
C GLU A 361 -7.28 11.22 12.11
N GLU A 362 -8.01 10.14 11.83
CA GLU A 362 -8.80 9.99 10.60
C GLU A 362 -10.05 10.87 10.56
N LYS A 363 -10.67 11.17 11.71
CA LYS A 363 -11.81 12.12 11.82
C LYS A 363 -11.38 13.58 11.70
N SER A 364 -10.10 13.89 11.94
CA SER A 364 -9.58 15.26 11.86
C SER A 364 -9.81 15.85 10.48
N ALA A 365 -10.46 17.02 10.44
CA ALA A 365 -10.67 17.78 9.20
C ALA A 365 -9.36 18.26 8.55
N THR A 366 -8.26 18.33 9.31
CA THR A 366 -6.95 18.74 8.79
C THR A 366 -5.99 17.55 8.82
N PRO A 367 -5.54 17.06 7.65
CA PRO A 367 -4.46 16.09 7.58
C PRO A 367 -3.19 16.64 8.20
N ALA A 368 -2.42 15.80 8.88
CA ALA A 368 -1.13 16.19 9.44
C ALA A 368 -0.18 16.81 8.40
N TRP A 369 -0.21 16.30 7.15
CA TRP A 369 0.60 16.84 6.06
C TRP A 369 0.15 18.26 5.66
N LEU A 370 -1.16 18.51 5.65
CA LEU A 370 -1.71 19.82 5.29
C LEU A 370 -1.43 20.84 6.40
N ALA A 371 -1.54 20.41 7.67
CA ALA A 371 -1.14 21.21 8.83
C ALA A 371 0.36 21.57 8.81
N GLN A 372 1.21 20.68 8.27
CA GLN A 372 2.63 20.93 8.09
C GLN A 372 2.90 21.95 6.97
N VAL A 373 2.22 21.83 5.83
CA VAL A 373 2.37 22.75 4.69
C VAL A 373 1.82 24.15 5.01
N SER A 374 0.68 24.24 5.71
CA SER A 374 0.05 25.50 6.09
C SER A 374 0.74 26.24 7.24
N GLY A 375 1.78 25.63 7.84
CA GLY A 375 2.42 26.17 9.05
C GLY A 375 1.49 26.23 10.26
N MET A 376 0.32 25.57 10.20
CA MET A 376 -0.63 25.46 11.32
C MET A 376 -0.17 24.47 12.39
N ASN A 377 0.84 23.65 12.09
CA ASN A 377 1.55 22.87 13.10
C ASN A 377 2.46 23.76 13.96
N LYS A 378 1.89 24.81 14.57
CA LYS A 378 2.57 25.74 15.49
C LYS A 378 2.79 25.14 16.89
N ASN A 379 2.16 24.00 17.19
CA ASN A 379 2.18 23.37 18.51
C ASN A 379 3.13 22.18 18.66
N GLY A 380 3.85 21.77 17.62
CA GLY A 380 4.88 20.75 17.74
C GLY A 380 6.17 21.25 17.12
N GLY A 381 7.14 21.64 17.95
CA GLY A 381 8.53 21.71 17.47
C GLY A 381 8.85 20.41 16.72
N ARG A 382 9.76 20.45 15.73
CA ARG A 382 10.18 19.29 14.93
C ARG A 382 10.54 18.02 15.75
N ASP A 383 10.67 18.15 17.07
CA ASP A 383 11.15 17.15 18.01
C ASP A 383 10.05 16.42 18.80
N GLU A 384 8.79 16.89 18.84
CA GLU A 384 7.75 16.19 19.63
C GLU A 384 7.06 15.06 18.82
N PRO A 385 6.99 13.82 19.34
CA PRO A 385 6.32 12.72 18.64
C PRO A 385 4.80 12.94 18.54
N SER A 386 4.19 12.54 17.42
CA SER A 386 2.72 12.55 17.27
C SER A 386 2.04 11.64 18.31
N PRO A 387 0.75 11.84 18.64
CA PRO A 387 0.02 10.96 19.55
C PRO A 387 0.12 9.47 19.15
N ARG A 388 -0.04 9.17 17.86
CA ARG A 388 0.17 7.83 17.33
C ARG A 388 1.59 7.30 17.59
N MET A 389 2.61 8.12 17.39
CA MET A 389 3.99 7.74 17.64
C MET A 389 4.26 7.51 19.14
N LYS A 390 3.71 8.35 20.02
CA LYS A 390 3.79 8.17 21.48
C LYS A 390 3.22 6.81 21.89
N GLN A 391 2.01 6.48 21.43
CA GLN A 391 1.39 5.21 21.74
C GLN A 391 2.16 4.00 21.16
N MET A 392 2.75 4.14 19.96
CA MET A 392 3.66 3.12 19.41
C MET A 392 4.96 2.97 20.23
N MET A 393 5.43 4.03 20.89
CA MET A 393 6.58 3.95 21.80
C MET A 393 6.22 3.18 23.07
N GLU A 394 5.02 3.35 23.63
CA GLU A 394 4.56 2.59 24.81
C GLU A 394 4.53 1.08 24.53
N ILE A 395 3.98 0.66 23.39
CA ILE A 395 4.01 -0.76 22.97
C ILE A 395 5.45 -1.28 22.85
N ARG A 396 6.39 -0.47 22.32
CA ARG A 396 7.81 -0.85 22.24
C ARG A 396 8.49 -0.90 23.61
N THR A 397 8.01 -0.13 24.57
CA THR A 397 8.49 -0.18 25.96
C THR A 397 8.03 -1.48 26.60
N LEU A 398 6.75 -1.87 26.45
CA LEU A 398 6.24 -3.19 26.87
C LEU A 398 7.10 -4.33 26.30
N ASP A 399 7.35 -4.31 24.98
CA ASP A 399 8.21 -5.32 24.32
C ASP A 399 9.62 -5.39 24.93
N ARG A 400 10.20 -4.26 25.31
CA ARG A 400 11.54 -4.20 25.90
C ARG A 400 11.55 -4.72 27.33
N ASP A 401 10.50 -4.45 28.09
CA ASP A 401 10.38 -4.89 29.46
C ASP A 401 10.19 -6.41 29.53
N VAL A 402 9.50 -7.04 28.57
CA VAL A 402 9.47 -8.51 28.45
C VAL A 402 10.89 -9.10 28.36
N LEU A 403 11.75 -8.54 27.53
CA LEU A 403 13.14 -9.03 27.41
C LEU A 403 13.95 -8.84 28.69
N ARG A 404 13.63 -7.85 29.52
CA ARG A 404 14.27 -7.65 30.82
C ARG A 404 13.83 -8.75 31.79
N HIS A 405 12.53 -8.98 31.93
CA HIS A 405 12.00 -10.01 32.84
C HIS A 405 12.40 -11.42 32.42
N LEU A 406 12.42 -11.74 31.13
CA LEU A 406 12.89 -13.04 30.65
C LEU A 406 14.36 -13.29 30.97
N ARG A 407 15.19 -12.24 31.09
CA ARG A 407 16.59 -12.40 31.51
C ARG A 407 16.70 -12.87 32.96
N ASP A 408 15.75 -12.49 33.81
CA ASP A 408 15.76 -12.84 35.22
C ASP A 408 15.18 -14.25 35.47
N VAL A 409 14.31 -14.73 34.57
CA VAL A 409 13.70 -16.08 34.63
C VAL A 409 14.56 -17.14 33.95
N LEU A 410 15.18 -16.82 32.82
CA LEU A 410 15.96 -17.77 32.02
C LEU A 410 17.41 -17.85 32.48
N THR A 411 18.02 -19.02 32.31
CA THR A 411 19.47 -19.19 32.46
C THR A 411 20.21 -18.37 31.39
N GLU A 412 21.48 -18.04 31.66
CA GLU A 412 22.32 -17.28 30.72
C GLU A 412 22.43 -17.97 29.36
N GLU A 413 22.53 -19.31 29.34
CA GLU A 413 22.59 -20.09 28.09
C GLU A 413 21.28 -20.04 27.30
N GLN A 414 20.13 -20.22 27.96
CA GLN A 414 18.82 -20.11 27.32
C GLN A 414 18.60 -18.70 26.75
N PHE A 415 18.96 -17.67 27.52
CA PHE A 415 18.83 -16.28 27.09
C PHE A 415 19.80 -15.92 25.96
N ALA A 416 21.02 -16.45 25.96
CA ALA A 416 21.97 -16.29 24.86
C ALA A 416 21.43 -16.90 23.56
N ARG A 417 20.88 -18.12 23.62
CA ARG A 417 20.21 -18.76 22.47
C ARG A 417 19.06 -17.91 21.93
N LEU A 418 18.24 -17.34 22.82
CA LEU A 418 17.18 -16.42 22.42
C LEU A 418 17.73 -15.20 21.66
N GLN A 419 18.81 -14.59 22.16
CA GLN A 419 19.44 -13.45 21.49
C GLN A 419 20.01 -13.80 20.12
N GLU A 420 20.52 -15.02 19.93
CA GLU A 420 21.01 -15.48 18.64
C GLU A 420 19.90 -15.57 17.59
N VAL A 421 18.72 -16.09 17.97
CA VAL A 421 17.55 -16.21 17.07
C VAL A 421 17.09 -14.83 16.57
N PHE A 422 17.04 -13.85 17.47
CA PHE A 422 16.60 -12.49 17.14
C PHE A 422 17.74 -11.54 16.76
N ARG A 423 18.96 -12.06 16.61
CA ARG A 423 20.06 -11.25 16.10
C ARG A 423 19.72 -10.90 14.65
N PRO A 424 19.65 -9.61 14.27
CA PRO A 424 19.38 -9.25 12.90
C PRO A 424 20.43 -9.92 12.02
N GLN A 425 20.01 -10.90 11.20
CA GLN A 425 20.89 -11.55 10.25
C GLN A 425 21.39 -10.46 9.31
N ARG A 426 22.62 -9.99 9.56
CA ARG A 426 23.29 -9.05 8.67
C ARG A 426 23.43 -9.77 7.34
N ALA A 427 22.71 -9.30 6.33
CA ALA A 427 22.85 -9.84 4.98
C ALA A 427 24.35 -9.82 4.60
N PRO A 428 24.96 -10.97 4.24
CA PRO A 428 26.34 -11.01 3.83
C PRO A 428 26.52 -10.09 2.62
N GLY A 429 27.21 -8.97 2.80
CA GLY A 429 27.41 -7.97 1.74
C GLY A 429 26.86 -6.57 2.02
N GLN A 430 26.05 -6.36 3.07
CA GLN A 430 25.87 -4.99 3.60
C GLN A 430 27.15 -4.59 4.33
N ARG A 431 28.16 -4.17 3.54
CA ARG A 431 29.34 -3.48 4.07
C ARG A 431 28.81 -2.38 4.96
N GLN A 432 29.32 -2.37 6.18
CA GLN A 432 29.14 -1.33 7.18
C GLN A 432 29.51 0.00 6.50
N GLN A 433 28.55 0.66 5.86
CA GLN A 433 28.66 2.08 5.53
C GLN A 433 28.64 2.74 6.90
N GLY A 434 29.83 2.81 7.49
CA GLY A 434 30.06 3.43 8.78
C GLY A 434 29.41 4.80 8.71
N GLY A 435 28.43 5.00 9.60
CA GLY A 435 27.84 6.30 9.85
C GLY A 435 28.96 7.25 10.23
N ARG A 436 29.53 7.92 9.23
CA ARG A 436 30.38 9.08 9.36
C ARG A 436 29.49 10.29 9.67
N PHE A 437 28.60 10.14 10.65
CA PHE A 437 28.05 11.26 11.37
C PHE A 437 29.08 11.58 12.45
N GLY A 438 30.04 12.42 12.07
CA GLY A 438 31.04 12.94 12.97
C GLY A 438 30.35 13.58 14.17
N ARG A 439 30.69 13.11 15.36
CA ARG A 439 30.63 13.93 16.57
C ARG A 439 31.38 15.23 16.26
N PRO A 440 30.76 16.42 16.43
CA PRO A 440 31.51 17.66 16.42
C PRO A 440 32.52 17.61 17.58
N GLY A 441 33.78 17.88 17.25
CA GLY A 441 34.91 17.78 18.18
C GLY A 441 34.71 18.58 19.46
N GLN A 442 34.62 17.87 20.57
CA GLN A 442 35.20 18.28 21.84
C GLN A 442 36.69 17.89 21.81
N ASP A 443 37.52 18.75 22.40
CA ASP A 443 38.96 18.61 22.63
C ASP A 443 39.93 19.08 21.54
N ARG A 444 40.26 20.38 21.61
CA ARG A 444 41.67 20.83 21.69
C ARG A 444 41.78 22.10 22.52
N GLY A 445 41.80 21.90 23.84
CA GLY A 445 42.54 22.76 24.77
C GLY A 445 43.96 22.21 24.95
N GLY A 446 44.96 23.09 24.93
CA GLY A 446 46.39 22.79 25.11
C GLY A 446 47.22 23.84 24.36
N ALA A 447 47.44 25.03 24.94
CA ALA A 447 48.51 25.38 25.88
C ALA A 447 49.90 25.52 25.21
N GLY A 448 50.47 26.74 25.31
CA GLY A 448 51.93 26.93 25.34
C GLY A 448 52.51 28.11 24.54
N GLY A 449 52.91 29.18 25.27
CA GLY A 449 54.06 30.09 25.02
C GLY A 449 54.04 30.96 23.74
N GLY A 450 54.52 32.20 23.68
CA GLY A 450 55.36 33.00 24.56
C GLY A 450 56.16 33.99 23.67
N PHE A 451 56.43 35.19 24.20
CA PHE A 451 57.44 36.19 23.80
C PHE A 451 57.32 36.99 22.49
N GLY A 452 57.28 38.32 22.67
CA GLY A 452 58.35 39.22 22.22
C GLY A 452 58.13 39.98 20.90
N GLY A 453 58.06 41.31 21.00
CA GLY A 453 58.09 42.25 19.87
C GLY A 453 57.24 43.47 20.11
#